data_AF-A0A9D7US26-F1
#
_entry.id   AF-A0A9D7US26-F1
#
_cell.length_a   1.000
_cell.length_b   1.000
_cell.length_c   1.000
_cell.angle_alpha   90.00
_cell.angle_beta   90.00
_cell.angle_gamma   90.00
#
_symmetry.space_group_name_H-M   'P 1'
#
loop_
_entity.id
_entity.type
_entity.pdbx_description
1 polymer ?
#
loop_
_entity_poly.entity_id
_entity_poly.type
_entity_poly.pdbx_seq_one_letter_code
_entity_poly.pdbx_strand_id
1 'polypeptide(L)'
;MDPGLLELIAAGRPDDEVSVIVRLQPGQAPPRQLRLVAHFGDVATGRALRGTLGAIHGHPAVASLKAPRVYAGEAGPVFADRPPPVEPGLSEADPSPVDSDVRRPEALAETGRGTVVAVIDWGVDFAHPDFRDAKGRTRLLAIWDQRAQGRPAPYGYGRIYSRAAINRALAETDPFAALDYIPSASSAPSHGTHVLGIAAGNGRAGGPSGIAPEADLIFVHLGPGLGDLGNSIDLLEAIDFIIRSVGDKPVAINMSIGRHAGPHDGTLLIERAIDWLIVNRPGTVVVQSTGNYYSRNVHMEGRLREARTAKLPFNLPRSDTHTATVELWYKGADRFVAQAIGPDGSTVSAEPGTSAPLLDAQGQELARVYHRLSDPNNGDNLIALVLRPMAPAGDWSLEISGTDVVDGRWHAWIERNAACPKCQAMFQPNRASRKTTTGSICNAM
;
A
#
# COMPACT_ATOMS: atom_id res chain seq x y z
N MET A 1 1.37 -11.27 -18.48
CA MET A 1 1.14 -11.56 -17.05
C MET A 1 1.80 -10.45 -16.22
N ASP A 2 1.29 -10.17 -15.02
CA ASP A 2 1.90 -9.19 -14.11
C ASP A 2 3.30 -9.63 -13.62
N PRO A 3 4.30 -8.74 -13.48
CA PRO A 3 5.63 -9.09 -12.99
C PRO A 3 5.62 -9.79 -11.63
N GLY A 4 4.83 -9.31 -10.66
CA GLY A 4 4.75 -9.92 -9.33
C GLY A 4 4.14 -11.32 -9.38
N LEU A 5 3.18 -11.55 -10.28
CA LEU A 5 2.60 -12.87 -10.48
C LEU A 5 3.59 -13.85 -11.14
N LEU A 6 4.42 -13.38 -12.08
CA LEU A 6 5.50 -14.19 -12.65
C LEU A 6 6.49 -14.62 -11.57
N GLU A 7 6.91 -13.69 -10.70
CA GLU A 7 7.81 -14.01 -9.58
C GLU A 7 7.17 -14.96 -8.58
N LEU A 8 5.89 -14.77 -8.26
CA LEU A 8 5.16 -15.68 -7.37
C LEU A 8 5.07 -17.09 -7.95
N ILE A 9 4.86 -17.25 -9.26
CA ILE A 9 4.83 -18.57 -9.90
C ILE A 9 6.20 -19.24 -9.85
N ALA A 10 7.28 -18.47 -10.07
CA ALA A 10 8.64 -18.99 -10.10
C ALA A 10 9.21 -19.29 -8.70
N ALA A 11 8.72 -18.61 -7.66
CA ALA A 11 9.26 -18.71 -6.30
C ALA A 11 8.56 -19.81 -5.49
N GLY A 12 9.29 -20.78 -4.92
CA GLY A 12 8.73 -21.74 -3.96
C GLY A 12 8.15 -23.01 -4.60
N ARG A 13 7.41 -23.81 -3.81
CA ARG A 13 6.92 -25.12 -4.26
C ARG A 13 5.53 -25.01 -4.88
N PRO A 14 5.18 -25.86 -5.87
CA PRO A 14 3.86 -25.85 -6.51
C PRO A 14 2.69 -26.08 -5.54
N ASP A 15 2.92 -26.83 -4.46
CA ASP A 15 1.90 -27.20 -3.47
C ASP A 15 1.73 -26.18 -2.35
N ASP A 16 2.50 -25.09 -2.37
CA ASP A 16 2.32 -24.02 -1.39
C ASP A 16 1.01 -23.27 -1.69
N GLU A 17 0.14 -23.11 -0.68
CA GLU A 17 -1.03 -22.22 -0.77
C GLU A 17 -0.53 -20.78 -0.75
N VAL A 18 -0.92 -20.01 -1.76
CA VAL A 18 -0.57 -18.60 -1.92
C VAL A 18 -1.81 -17.75 -2.06
N SER A 19 -1.67 -16.50 -1.64
CA SER A 19 -2.73 -15.51 -1.74
C SER A 19 -2.64 -14.77 -3.08
N VAL A 20 -3.78 -14.37 -3.63
CA VAL A 20 -3.88 -13.58 -4.88
C VAL A 20 -5.04 -12.59 -4.78
N ILE A 21 -5.00 -11.56 -5.61
CA ILE A 21 -6.16 -10.71 -5.89
C ILE A 21 -6.61 -10.99 -7.31
N VAL A 22 -7.90 -11.24 -7.47
CA VAL A 22 -8.53 -11.54 -8.74
C VAL A 22 -9.54 -10.46 -9.08
N ARG A 23 -9.61 -10.07 -10.35
CA ARG A 23 -10.79 -9.44 -10.94
C ARG A 23 -11.48 -10.46 -11.83
N LEU A 24 -12.72 -10.79 -11.52
CA LEU A 24 -13.53 -11.71 -12.31
C LEU A 24 -14.22 -10.98 -13.44
N GLN A 25 -14.51 -11.70 -14.53
CA GLN A 25 -15.42 -11.23 -15.55
C GLN A 25 -16.85 -11.11 -14.96
N PRO A 26 -17.64 -10.09 -15.35
CA PRO A 26 -18.99 -9.90 -14.85
C PRO A 26 -19.85 -11.17 -14.97
N GLY A 27 -20.49 -11.58 -13.87
CA GLY A 27 -21.40 -12.73 -13.82
C GLY A 27 -20.72 -14.11 -13.93
N GLN A 28 -19.40 -14.19 -13.99
CA GLN A 28 -18.69 -15.47 -14.07
C GLN A 28 -18.36 -16.02 -12.67
N ALA A 29 -18.44 -17.35 -12.54
CA ALA A 29 -17.99 -18.05 -11.33
C ALA A 29 -16.45 -18.14 -11.29
N PRO A 30 -15.82 -18.11 -10.10
CA PRO A 30 -14.37 -18.28 -10.00
C PRO A 30 -13.93 -19.68 -10.45
N PRO A 31 -12.68 -19.82 -10.94
CA PRO A 31 -12.09 -21.12 -11.20
C PRO A 31 -12.15 -22.01 -9.95
N ARG A 32 -12.38 -23.33 -10.10
CA ARG A 32 -12.50 -24.26 -8.96
C ARG A 32 -11.25 -24.32 -8.08
N GLN A 33 -10.09 -24.02 -8.66
CA GLN A 33 -8.78 -23.99 -7.99
C GLN A 33 -8.58 -22.73 -7.13
N LEU A 34 -9.46 -21.73 -7.26
CA LEU A 34 -9.38 -20.45 -6.56
C LEU A 34 -10.46 -20.36 -5.48
N ARG A 35 -10.05 -20.39 -4.22
CA ARG A 35 -10.93 -20.15 -3.07
C ARG A 35 -10.95 -18.66 -2.75
N LEU A 36 -12.10 -18.02 -2.90
CA LEU A 36 -12.27 -16.60 -2.57
C LEU A 36 -12.40 -16.39 -1.05
N VAL A 37 -12.01 -15.20 -0.56
CA VAL A 37 -11.95 -14.84 0.87
C VAL A 37 -12.71 -13.54 1.16
N ALA A 38 -12.31 -12.43 0.55
CA ALA A 38 -13.00 -11.13 0.62
C ALA A 38 -13.45 -10.70 -0.78
N HIS A 39 -14.60 -10.04 -0.88
CA HIS A 39 -15.26 -9.73 -2.15
C HIS A 39 -15.76 -8.28 -2.20
N PHE A 40 -15.45 -7.60 -3.31
CA PHE A 40 -15.80 -6.21 -3.59
C PHE A 40 -16.25 -6.11 -5.06
N GLY A 41 -17.50 -6.49 -5.32
CA GLY A 41 -18.02 -6.55 -6.67
C GLY A 41 -17.31 -7.59 -7.53
N ASP A 42 -16.59 -7.14 -8.55
CA ASP A 42 -15.79 -8.01 -9.42
C ASP A 42 -14.36 -8.27 -8.90
N VAL A 43 -13.92 -7.56 -7.87
CA VAL A 43 -12.61 -7.77 -7.22
C VAL A 43 -12.78 -8.70 -6.02
N ALA A 44 -11.87 -9.65 -5.86
CA ALA A 44 -11.82 -10.50 -4.67
C ALA A 44 -10.39 -10.86 -4.28
N THR A 45 -10.16 -11.08 -3.00
CA THR A 45 -8.97 -11.79 -2.53
C THR A 45 -9.24 -13.30 -2.57
N GLY A 46 -8.19 -14.08 -2.80
CA GLY A 46 -8.31 -15.53 -2.85
C GLY A 46 -7.06 -16.25 -2.40
N ARG A 47 -7.20 -17.57 -2.30
CA ARG A 47 -6.15 -18.54 -1.99
C ARG A 47 -6.17 -19.63 -3.05
N ALA A 48 -4.99 -20.02 -3.53
CA ALA A 48 -4.82 -21.07 -4.52
C ALA A 48 -3.47 -21.77 -4.33
N LEU A 49 -3.32 -22.99 -4.84
CA LEU A 49 -2.01 -23.63 -4.91
C LEU A 49 -1.16 -22.92 -5.97
N ARG A 50 0.10 -22.63 -5.66
CA ARG A 50 1.02 -21.91 -6.56
C ARG A 50 1.08 -22.52 -7.95
N GLY A 51 1.14 -23.85 -8.06
CA GLY A 51 1.18 -24.58 -9.33
C GLY A 51 -0.05 -24.39 -10.21
N THR A 52 -1.17 -23.90 -9.65
CA THR A 52 -2.42 -23.67 -10.40
C THR A 52 -2.57 -22.25 -10.93
N LEU A 53 -1.71 -21.31 -10.52
CA LEU A 53 -1.83 -19.89 -10.84
C LEU A 53 -1.79 -19.60 -12.35
N GLY A 54 -0.99 -20.33 -13.12
CA GLY A 54 -0.96 -20.20 -14.58
C GLY A 54 -2.31 -20.55 -15.22
N ALA A 55 -2.94 -21.62 -14.75
CA ALA A 55 -4.26 -22.05 -15.22
C ALA A 55 -5.37 -21.08 -14.78
N ILE A 56 -5.29 -20.56 -13.55
CA ILE A 56 -6.23 -19.55 -13.04
C ILE A 56 -6.12 -18.26 -13.86
N HIS A 57 -4.91 -17.77 -14.11
CA HIS A 57 -4.68 -16.56 -14.92
C HIS A 57 -5.22 -16.71 -16.35
N GLY A 58 -5.07 -17.89 -16.97
CA GLY A 58 -5.58 -18.17 -18.31
C GLY A 58 -7.07 -18.50 -18.38
N HIS A 59 -7.78 -18.55 -17.25
CA HIS A 59 -9.18 -18.98 -17.20
C HIS A 59 -10.12 -17.89 -17.76
N PRO A 60 -11.13 -18.21 -18.59
CA PRO A 60 -12.03 -17.22 -19.18
C PRO A 60 -12.80 -16.34 -18.19
N ALA A 61 -13.05 -16.85 -16.98
CA ALA A 61 -13.69 -16.11 -15.90
C ALA A 61 -12.79 -15.05 -15.23
N VAL A 62 -11.47 -15.06 -15.48
CA VAL A 62 -10.50 -14.19 -14.82
C VAL A 62 -10.12 -13.06 -15.77
N ALA A 63 -10.50 -11.84 -15.41
CA ALA A 63 -10.14 -10.63 -16.16
C ALA A 63 -8.75 -10.11 -15.76
N SER A 64 -8.36 -10.27 -14.49
CA SER A 64 -7.04 -9.89 -13.99
C SER A 64 -6.68 -10.78 -12.79
N LEU A 65 -5.40 -11.16 -12.68
CA LEU A 65 -4.86 -11.87 -11.53
C LEU A 65 -3.56 -11.19 -11.11
N LYS A 66 -3.44 -10.85 -9.83
CA LYS A 66 -2.31 -10.15 -9.24
C LYS A 66 -1.80 -10.93 -8.03
N ALA A 67 -0.49 -11.05 -7.92
CA ALA A 67 0.14 -11.54 -6.70
C ALA A 67 0.22 -10.40 -5.68
N PRO A 68 0.11 -10.70 -4.37
CA PRO A 68 0.55 -9.78 -3.35
C PRO A 68 2.06 -9.63 -3.50
N ARG A 69 2.57 -8.41 -3.67
CA ARG A 69 3.99 -8.16 -3.44
C ARG A 69 4.19 -8.15 -1.93
N VAL A 70 5.26 -8.75 -1.41
CA VAL A 70 5.50 -8.91 0.05
C VAL A 70 6.42 -7.81 0.58
N TYR A 71 6.11 -7.26 1.76
CA TYR A 71 6.90 -6.25 2.48
C TYR A 71 7.93 -6.84 3.45
N ALA A 72 8.84 -5.99 3.92
CA ALA A 72 9.43 -6.06 5.25
C ALA A 72 9.04 -4.78 6.03
N GLY A 73 8.33 -4.91 7.16
CA GLY A 73 7.68 -3.90 8.04
C GLY A 73 8.28 -2.48 8.17
N GLU A 74 7.52 -1.51 8.72
CA GLU A 74 8.04 -0.17 8.99
C GLU A 74 9.02 -0.22 10.18
N ALA A 75 10.27 0.16 9.96
CA ALA A 75 11.26 0.29 11.03
C ALA A 75 11.17 1.69 11.67
N GLY A 76 10.24 1.85 12.62
CA GLY A 76 10.19 2.98 13.57
C GLY A 76 9.86 4.37 12.97
N PRO A 77 9.72 5.40 13.83
CA PRO A 77 9.40 6.75 13.39
C PRO A 77 10.64 7.35 12.70
N VAL A 78 10.58 7.52 11.38
CA VAL A 78 11.62 8.18 10.59
C VAL A 78 11.07 9.48 9.99
N PHE A 79 10.60 10.37 10.86
CA PHE A 79 10.52 11.80 10.56
C PHE A 79 11.78 12.45 11.13
N ALA A 80 12.88 12.31 10.40
CA ALA A 80 14.08 13.13 10.61
C ALA A 80 14.36 13.87 9.30
N ASP A 81 13.83 15.09 9.25
CA ASP A 81 14.37 16.31 8.64
C ASP A 81 15.03 16.20 7.27
N ARG A 82 14.20 16.32 6.24
CA ARG A 82 14.53 17.30 5.21
C ARG A 82 13.57 18.47 5.42
N PRO A 83 14.04 19.71 5.65
CA PRO A 83 13.12 20.83 5.74
C PRO A 83 12.26 20.83 4.47
N PRO A 84 10.93 21.05 4.60
CA PRO A 84 10.08 21.16 3.43
C PRO A 84 10.71 22.18 2.48
N PRO A 85 10.78 21.90 1.17
CA PRO A 85 11.10 22.94 0.21
C PRO A 85 10.18 24.13 0.49
N VAL A 86 10.67 25.37 0.33
CA VAL A 86 9.80 26.54 0.37
C VAL A 86 8.68 26.31 -0.63
N GLU A 87 7.47 26.08 -0.13
CA GLU A 87 6.29 25.76 -0.93
C GLU A 87 6.05 26.95 -1.88
N PRO A 88 6.04 26.75 -3.21
CA PRO A 88 5.57 27.78 -4.11
C PRO A 88 4.07 27.95 -3.86
N GLY A 89 3.69 29.07 -3.23
CA GLY A 89 2.35 29.40 -2.74
C GLY A 89 1.21 28.75 -3.52
N LEU A 90 0.67 27.68 -2.96
CA LEU A 90 -0.62 27.12 -3.35
C LEU A 90 -1.67 27.70 -2.41
N SER A 91 -2.46 28.65 -2.93
CA SER A 91 -3.78 29.10 -2.49
C SER A 91 -3.98 29.51 -1.01
N GLU A 92 -4.51 30.71 -0.81
CA GLU A 92 -4.81 31.43 0.44
C GLU A 92 -5.81 30.77 1.43
N ALA A 93 -5.76 29.45 1.63
CA ALA A 93 -6.62 28.73 2.56
C ALA A 93 -5.87 27.75 3.48
N ASP A 94 -4.54 27.81 3.51
CA ASP A 94 -3.78 27.11 4.55
C ASP A 94 -3.78 27.98 5.81
N PRO A 95 -4.47 27.61 6.90
CA PRO A 95 -4.36 28.36 8.14
C PRO A 95 -2.89 28.33 8.55
N SER A 96 -2.31 29.51 8.79
CA SER A 96 -1.04 29.61 9.51
C SER A 96 -1.05 28.63 10.68
N PRO A 97 0.05 27.92 10.97
CA PRO A 97 0.11 26.97 12.08
C PRO A 97 -0.50 27.61 13.32
N VAL A 98 -1.68 27.13 13.71
CA VAL A 98 -2.35 27.64 14.89
C VAL A 98 -1.63 27.06 16.09
N ASP A 99 -1.19 27.93 17.01
CA ASP A 99 -0.59 27.55 18.29
C ASP A 99 -1.66 27.02 19.26
N SER A 100 -2.48 26.07 18.78
CA SER A 100 -3.54 25.44 19.54
C SER A 100 -3.73 24.00 19.09
N ASP A 101 -3.69 23.05 20.04
CA ASP A 101 -4.06 21.65 19.79
C ASP A 101 -5.57 21.42 20.01
N VAL A 102 -6.38 22.47 19.79
CA VAL A 102 -7.85 22.36 19.80
C VAL A 102 -8.30 21.75 18.48
N ARG A 103 -8.43 20.44 18.48
CA ARG A 103 -8.79 19.66 17.27
C ARG A 103 -10.27 19.74 16.96
N ARG A 104 -11.11 19.66 18.00
CA ARG A 104 -12.55 19.63 17.87
C ARG A 104 -13.13 21.05 17.94
N PRO A 105 -13.85 21.53 16.90
CA PRO A 105 -14.53 22.81 16.96
C PRO A 105 -15.53 22.87 18.12
N GLU A 106 -15.51 23.95 18.90
CA GLU A 106 -16.37 24.12 20.08
C GLU A 106 -17.88 24.03 19.74
N ALA A 107 -18.26 24.54 18.56
CA ALA A 107 -19.64 24.52 18.08
C ALA A 107 -20.10 23.16 17.54
N LEU A 108 -19.21 22.17 17.38
CA LEU A 108 -19.58 20.86 16.85
C LEU A 108 -20.32 20.06 17.93
N ALA A 109 -21.62 19.83 17.73
CA ALA A 109 -22.44 19.06 18.66
C ALA A 109 -22.29 17.54 18.47
N GLU A 110 -21.96 17.09 17.26
CA GLU A 110 -21.90 15.70 16.84
C GLU A 110 -20.68 15.00 17.45
N THR A 111 -20.89 14.00 18.30
CA THR A 111 -19.80 13.32 19.04
C THR A 111 -19.29 12.05 18.36
N GLY A 112 -19.89 11.64 17.24
CA GLY A 112 -19.68 10.33 16.62
C GLY A 112 -20.44 9.18 17.29
N ARG A 113 -21.30 9.48 18.27
CA ARG A 113 -22.14 8.46 18.91
C ARG A 113 -23.01 7.74 17.87
N GLY A 114 -22.98 6.40 17.89
CA GLY A 114 -23.73 5.56 16.95
C GLY A 114 -23.00 5.28 15.64
N THR A 115 -21.80 5.84 15.43
CA THR A 115 -20.93 5.54 14.28
C THR A 115 -19.69 4.77 14.74
N VAL A 116 -18.92 4.29 13.75
CA VAL A 116 -17.64 3.62 13.97
C VAL A 116 -16.52 4.41 13.31
N VAL A 117 -15.42 4.61 14.02
CA VAL A 117 -14.14 5.03 13.44
C VAL A 117 -13.23 3.80 13.39
N ALA A 118 -12.84 3.41 12.18
CA ALA A 118 -11.93 2.30 11.95
C ALA A 118 -10.58 2.84 11.46
N VAL A 119 -9.48 2.34 12.03
CA VAL A 119 -8.12 2.71 11.63
C VAL A 119 -7.37 1.45 11.19
N ILE A 120 -6.79 1.49 9.99
CA ILE A 120 -5.89 0.46 9.47
C ILE A 120 -4.48 1.04 9.51
N ASP A 121 -3.65 0.59 10.46
CA ASP A 121 -2.38 1.24 10.77
C ASP A 121 -1.42 0.31 11.55
N TRP A 122 -0.34 0.86 12.10
CA TRP A 122 0.69 0.20 12.90
C TRP A 122 0.53 0.50 14.39
N GLY A 123 0.02 -0.50 15.10
CA GLY A 123 -0.03 -0.51 16.56
C GLY A 123 -1.12 0.37 17.15
N VAL A 124 -1.76 -0.10 18.22
CA VAL A 124 -2.65 0.70 19.04
C VAL A 124 -2.41 0.42 20.51
N ASP A 125 -2.20 1.45 21.32
CA ASP A 125 -2.32 1.35 22.77
C ASP A 125 -3.80 1.22 23.13
N PHE A 126 -4.31 -0.01 23.08
CA PHE A 126 -5.72 -0.28 23.41
C PHE A 126 -6.05 -0.01 24.88
N ALA A 127 -5.03 0.10 25.73
CA ALA A 127 -5.16 0.41 27.14
C ALA A 127 -5.20 1.93 27.39
N HIS A 128 -4.96 2.79 26.40
CA HIS A 128 -4.98 4.22 26.59
C HIS A 128 -6.36 4.70 27.13
N PRO A 129 -6.42 5.57 28.16
CA PRO A 129 -7.68 6.07 28.73
C PRO A 129 -8.58 6.73 27.69
N ASP A 130 -7.99 7.35 26.66
CA ASP A 130 -8.76 8.00 25.60
C ASP A 130 -9.60 7.03 24.79
N PHE A 131 -9.32 5.73 24.79
CA PHE A 131 -10.10 4.73 24.04
C PHE A 131 -11.08 3.95 24.94
N ARG A 132 -11.33 4.44 26.16
CA ARG A 132 -12.23 3.82 27.13
C ARG A 132 -13.49 4.68 27.36
N ASP A 133 -14.60 4.05 27.67
CA ASP A 133 -15.85 4.70 28.07
C ASP A 133 -15.76 5.26 29.51
N ALA A 134 -16.80 5.97 29.94
CA ALA A 134 -16.86 6.56 31.27
C ALA A 134 -16.78 5.54 32.42
N LYS A 135 -17.06 4.25 32.14
CA LYS A 135 -16.98 3.13 33.09
C LYS A 135 -15.63 2.41 33.02
N GLY A 136 -14.67 2.92 32.23
CA GLY A 136 -13.35 2.33 32.05
C GLY A 136 -13.29 1.13 31.10
N ARG A 137 -14.40 0.80 30.41
CA ARG A 137 -14.44 -0.29 29.43
C ARG A 137 -13.98 0.21 28.07
N THR A 138 -13.39 -0.64 27.24
CA THR A 138 -12.95 -0.25 25.90
C THR A 138 -14.09 0.18 24.98
N ARG A 139 -13.83 1.19 24.13
CA ARG A 139 -14.66 1.57 22.97
C ARG A 139 -14.30 0.77 21.72
N LEU A 140 -13.20 0.00 21.73
CA LEU A 140 -12.85 -0.89 20.63
C LEU A 140 -13.83 -2.06 20.55
N LEU A 141 -14.54 -2.17 19.42
CA LEU A 141 -15.36 -3.33 19.06
C LEU A 141 -14.48 -4.56 18.82
N ALA A 142 -13.37 -4.36 18.11
CA ALA A 142 -12.38 -5.39 17.87
C ALA A 142 -11.02 -4.78 17.50
N ILE A 143 -9.96 -5.56 17.72
CA ILE A 143 -8.64 -5.35 17.13
C ILE A 143 -8.34 -6.58 16.27
N TRP A 144 -7.92 -6.40 15.01
CA TRP A 144 -7.31 -7.48 14.25
C TRP A 144 -5.81 -7.23 14.12
N ASP A 145 -4.99 -8.05 14.77
CA ASP A 145 -3.55 -8.09 14.53
C ASP A 145 -3.23 -9.11 13.45
N GLN A 146 -3.00 -8.64 12.23
CA GLN A 146 -2.68 -9.47 11.08
C GLN A 146 -1.29 -10.10 11.14
N ARG A 147 -0.40 -9.61 12.01
CA ARG A 147 0.96 -10.16 12.19
C ARG A 147 0.98 -11.30 13.19
N ALA A 148 -0.01 -11.34 14.09
CA ALA A 148 -0.09 -12.33 15.16
C ALA A 148 -0.34 -13.73 14.60
N GLN A 149 0.16 -14.75 15.31
CA GLN A 149 -0.14 -16.14 15.00
C GLN A 149 -1.62 -16.43 15.31
N GLY A 150 -2.32 -16.98 14.33
CA GLY A 150 -3.73 -17.33 14.41
C GLY A 150 -4.33 -17.50 13.02
N ARG A 151 -5.54 -18.06 12.94
CA ARG A 151 -6.20 -18.36 11.66
C ARG A 151 -7.71 -18.09 11.74
N PRO A 152 -8.15 -16.86 12.04
CA PRO A 152 -9.56 -16.51 12.07
C PRO A 152 -10.20 -16.77 10.70
N ALA A 153 -11.37 -17.40 10.70
CA ALA A 153 -12.16 -17.53 9.49
C ALA A 153 -12.76 -16.17 9.08
N PRO A 154 -12.85 -15.86 7.78
CA PRO A 154 -12.39 -16.66 6.65
C PRO A 154 -10.95 -16.33 6.19
N TYR A 155 -10.28 -15.37 6.81
CA TYR A 155 -8.98 -14.83 6.38
C TYR A 155 -7.84 -15.84 6.43
N GLY A 156 -7.84 -16.67 7.47
CA GLY A 156 -6.88 -17.77 7.65
C GLY A 156 -5.52 -17.37 8.20
N TYR A 157 -5.35 -16.12 8.65
CA TYR A 157 -4.14 -15.59 9.31
C TYR A 157 -4.46 -14.44 10.28
N GLY A 158 -3.51 -14.09 11.16
CA GLY A 158 -3.67 -13.04 12.16
C GLY A 158 -4.46 -13.49 13.38
N ARG A 159 -4.76 -12.56 14.29
CA ARG A 159 -5.60 -12.80 15.46
C ARG A 159 -6.58 -11.65 15.70
N ILE A 160 -7.85 -11.98 15.91
CA ILE A 160 -8.91 -11.02 16.20
C ILE A 160 -9.21 -11.03 17.70
N TYR A 161 -9.05 -9.88 18.34
CA TYR A 161 -9.41 -9.62 19.72
C TYR A 161 -10.78 -8.96 19.78
N SER A 162 -11.74 -9.63 20.40
CA SER A 162 -13.08 -9.05 20.60
C SER A 162 -13.10 -8.02 21.72
N ARG A 163 -14.10 -7.14 21.74
CA ARG A 163 -14.35 -6.22 22.86
C ARG A 163 -14.33 -6.90 24.23
N ALA A 164 -14.88 -8.11 24.33
CA ALA A 164 -14.90 -8.86 25.58
C ALA A 164 -13.49 -9.30 26.02
N ALA A 165 -12.67 -9.78 25.09
CA ALA A 165 -11.28 -10.13 25.36
C ALA A 165 -10.46 -8.91 25.77
N ILE A 166 -10.64 -7.77 25.07
CA ILE A 166 -9.98 -6.51 25.40
C ILE A 166 -10.38 -6.05 26.81
N ASN A 167 -11.67 -6.03 27.14
CA ASN A 167 -12.11 -5.64 28.49
C ASN A 167 -11.58 -6.56 29.59
N ARG A 168 -11.50 -7.87 29.34
CA ARG A 168 -10.88 -8.80 30.28
C ARG A 168 -9.40 -8.47 30.50
N ALA A 169 -8.66 -8.23 29.43
CA ALA A 169 -7.25 -7.84 29.53
C ALA A 169 -7.08 -6.51 30.27
N LEU A 170 -7.96 -5.52 30.06
CA LEU A 170 -7.92 -4.23 30.76
C LEU A 170 -8.14 -4.32 32.28
N ALA A 171 -8.61 -5.47 32.79
CA ALA A 171 -8.77 -5.72 34.23
C ALA A 171 -7.51 -6.32 34.87
N GLU A 172 -6.54 -6.75 34.07
CA GLU A 172 -5.27 -7.32 34.54
C GLU A 172 -4.22 -6.25 34.80
N THR A 173 -3.20 -6.57 35.62
CA THR A 173 -2.08 -5.67 35.92
C THR A 173 -1.26 -5.33 34.68
N ASP A 174 -1.11 -6.29 33.76
CA ASP A 174 -0.48 -6.10 32.45
C ASP A 174 -1.47 -6.47 31.34
N PRO A 175 -2.25 -5.50 30.84
CA PRO A 175 -3.23 -5.74 29.80
C PRO A 175 -2.61 -6.29 28.50
N PHE A 176 -1.41 -5.83 28.13
CA PHE A 176 -0.78 -6.22 26.86
C PHE A 176 -0.35 -7.68 26.88
N ALA A 177 0.27 -8.12 27.99
CA ALA A 177 0.58 -9.53 28.19
C ALA A 177 -0.70 -10.39 28.27
N ALA A 178 -1.73 -9.91 28.97
CA ALA A 178 -3.00 -10.63 29.10
C ALA A 178 -3.74 -10.81 27.76
N LEU A 179 -3.60 -9.85 26.83
CA LEU A 179 -4.17 -9.92 25.50
C LEU A 179 -3.25 -10.64 24.50
N ASP A 180 -1.98 -10.87 24.83
CA ASP A 180 -0.92 -11.31 23.89
C ASP A 180 -0.82 -10.38 22.66
N TYR A 181 -0.77 -9.07 22.91
CA TYR A 181 -0.73 -8.04 21.87
C TYR A 181 0.45 -7.10 22.07
N ILE A 182 1.24 -6.91 21.01
CA ILE A 182 2.42 -6.04 21.02
C ILE A 182 2.14 -4.84 20.10
N PRO A 183 1.90 -3.63 20.64
CA PRO A 183 1.56 -2.46 19.84
C PRO A 183 2.75 -1.97 19.00
N SER A 184 3.97 -2.15 19.49
CA SER A 184 5.19 -1.68 18.83
C SER A 184 6.38 -2.51 19.32
N ALA A 185 7.35 -2.75 18.44
CA ALA A 185 8.65 -3.30 18.83
C ALA A 185 9.56 -2.25 19.48
N SER A 186 9.18 -0.97 19.39
CA SER A 186 9.84 0.17 20.01
C SER A 186 9.08 0.63 21.25
N SER A 187 9.78 1.24 22.21
CA SER A 187 9.18 1.93 23.35
C SER A 187 8.49 3.26 22.98
N ALA A 188 8.65 3.73 21.73
CA ALA A 188 7.97 4.93 21.24
C ALA A 188 6.45 4.69 21.05
N PRO A 189 5.61 5.72 21.25
CA PRO A 189 4.18 5.65 20.92
C PRO A 189 3.96 5.19 19.47
N SER A 190 2.96 4.33 19.25
CA SER A 190 2.69 3.80 17.91
C SER A 190 1.98 4.84 17.03
N HIS A 191 2.25 4.79 15.72
CA HIS A 191 1.63 5.68 14.72
C HIS A 191 0.09 5.57 14.76
N GLY A 192 -0.43 4.34 14.83
CA GLY A 192 -1.87 4.10 14.87
C GLY A 192 -2.57 4.62 16.12
N THR A 193 -1.87 4.66 17.28
CA THR A 193 -2.40 5.28 18.51
C THR A 193 -2.61 6.78 18.31
N HIS A 194 -1.63 7.44 17.70
CA HIS A 194 -1.68 8.88 17.42
C HIS A 194 -2.80 9.21 16.44
N VAL A 195 -2.89 8.46 15.34
CA VAL A 195 -3.95 8.59 14.32
C VAL A 195 -5.34 8.40 14.93
N LEU A 196 -5.55 7.32 15.71
CA LEU A 196 -6.83 7.05 16.36
C LEU A 196 -7.18 8.12 17.41
N GLY A 197 -6.17 8.66 18.10
CA GLY A 197 -6.33 9.78 19.05
C GLY A 197 -6.83 11.05 18.38
N ILE A 198 -6.27 11.44 17.23
CA ILE A 198 -6.74 12.59 16.43
C ILE A 198 -8.20 12.38 16.01
N ALA A 199 -8.51 11.20 15.47
CA ALA A 199 -9.83 10.93 14.94
C ALA A 199 -10.90 10.81 16.03
N ALA A 200 -10.60 10.13 17.14
CA ALA A 200 -11.63 9.68 18.07
C ALA A 200 -11.23 9.59 19.54
N GLY A 201 -10.06 10.11 19.96
CA GLY A 201 -9.70 10.19 21.37
C GLY A 201 -10.71 11.03 22.17
N ASN A 202 -11.02 10.66 23.42
CA ASN A 202 -12.03 11.38 24.21
C ASN A 202 -11.44 12.36 25.24
N GLY A 203 -10.13 12.60 25.22
CA GLY A 203 -9.44 13.57 26.08
C GLY A 203 -9.39 13.20 27.57
N ARG A 204 -9.81 11.99 27.96
CA ARG A 204 -9.80 11.56 29.37
C ARG A 204 -8.39 11.39 29.94
N ALA A 205 -7.38 11.27 29.09
CA ALA A 205 -5.97 11.29 29.48
C ALA A 205 -5.43 12.70 29.79
N GLY A 206 -6.25 13.75 29.68
CA GLY A 206 -5.85 15.15 29.90
C GLY A 206 -5.31 15.86 28.65
N GLY A 207 -5.26 15.17 27.51
CA GLY A 207 -4.96 15.74 26.20
C GLY A 207 -6.21 16.26 25.48
N PRO A 208 -6.06 16.85 24.28
CA PRO A 208 -7.19 17.33 23.51
C PRO A 208 -8.10 16.18 23.07
N SER A 209 -9.40 16.47 23.03
CA SER A 209 -10.37 15.55 22.45
C SER A 209 -10.21 15.49 20.94
N GLY A 210 -10.31 14.28 20.38
CA GLY A 210 -10.38 14.06 18.94
C GLY A 210 -11.73 14.49 18.36
N ILE A 211 -11.90 14.28 17.06
CA ILE A 211 -13.12 14.71 16.35
C ILE A 211 -14.35 13.89 16.76
N ALA A 212 -14.25 12.58 16.97
CA ALA A 212 -15.39 11.69 17.27
C ALA A 212 -15.24 10.97 18.63
N PRO A 213 -15.30 11.70 19.76
CA PRO A 213 -14.95 11.18 21.09
C PRO A 213 -15.92 10.12 21.64
N GLU A 214 -17.09 9.91 21.03
CA GLU A 214 -18.07 8.92 21.45
C GLU A 214 -18.34 7.83 20.39
N ALA A 215 -17.54 7.79 19.33
CA ALA A 215 -17.58 6.71 18.35
C ALA A 215 -17.11 5.38 18.97
N ASP A 216 -17.71 4.29 18.47
CA ASP A 216 -17.14 2.96 18.62
C ASP A 216 -15.89 2.85 17.73
N LEU A 217 -14.91 2.06 18.14
CA LEU A 217 -13.60 1.99 17.46
C LEU A 217 -13.36 0.60 16.88
N ILE A 218 -12.70 0.52 15.73
CA ILE A 218 -12.08 -0.72 15.25
C ILE A 218 -10.65 -0.40 14.87
N PHE A 219 -9.73 -1.31 15.19
CA PHE A 219 -8.34 -1.16 14.78
C PHE A 219 -7.88 -2.42 14.04
N VAL A 220 -7.25 -2.24 12.89
CA VAL A 220 -6.51 -3.31 12.23
C VAL A 220 -5.03 -2.99 12.33
N HIS A 221 -4.32 -3.76 13.13
CA HIS A 221 -2.86 -3.75 13.08
C HIS A 221 -2.45 -4.57 11.87
N LEU A 222 -2.15 -3.83 10.80
CA LEU A 222 -1.94 -4.39 9.48
C LEU A 222 -0.72 -5.34 9.48
N GLY A 223 -0.72 -6.31 8.58
CA GLY A 223 0.27 -7.39 8.51
C GLY A 223 1.63 -6.94 7.95
N PRO A 224 2.67 -7.78 8.05
CA PRO A 224 3.96 -7.53 7.41
C PRO A 224 3.92 -7.81 5.90
N GLY A 225 2.76 -8.04 5.28
CA GLY A 225 2.61 -8.46 3.88
C GLY A 225 2.47 -7.35 2.83
N LEU A 226 2.55 -6.07 3.22
CA LEU A 226 2.43 -4.91 2.31
C LEU A 226 3.62 -4.64 1.34
N GLY A 227 3.81 -5.40 0.27
CA GLY A 227 4.84 -5.06 -0.73
C GLY A 227 4.49 -3.75 -1.45
N ASP A 228 3.62 -3.84 -2.44
CA ASP A 228 2.85 -2.70 -2.93
C ASP A 228 1.55 -2.63 -2.10
N LEU A 229 1.01 -1.43 -1.94
CA LEU A 229 -0.34 -1.36 -1.39
C LEU A 229 -1.32 -1.88 -2.49
N GLY A 230 -1.00 -1.69 -3.78
CA GLY A 230 -1.94 -1.75 -4.90
C GLY A 230 -2.55 -3.11 -5.13
N ASN A 231 -1.79 -4.11 -4.70
CA ASN A 231 -2.14 -5.51 -4.68
C ASN A 231 -2.08 -6.07 -3.23
N SER A 232 -2.38 -5.24 -2.23
CA SER A 232 -2.40 -5.61 -0.82
C SER A 232 -3.67 -6.38 -0.46
N ILE A 233 -3.47 -7.68 -0.28
CA ILE A 233 -4.48 -8.59 0.26
C ILE A 233 -4.81 -8.24 1.70
N ASP A 234 -3.79 -7.86 2.47
CA ASP A 234 -3.93 -7.44 3.85
C ASP A 234 -4.89 -6.26 4.00
N LEU A 235 -4.81 -5.29 3.09
CA LEU A 235 -5.68 -4.10 3.10
C LEU A 235 -7.11 -4.43 2.68
N LEU A 236 -7.29 -5.18 1.59
CA LEU A 236 -8.62 -5.62 1.15
C LEU A 236 -9.33 -6.45 2.22
N GLU A 237 -8.62 -7.40 2.83
CA GLU A 237 -9.20 -8.23 3.88
C GLU A 237 -9.43 -7.42 5.17
N ALA A 238 -8.59 -6.43 5.50
CA ALA A 238 -8.82 -5.48 6.59
C ALA A 238 -10.12 -4.69 6.42
N ILE A 239 -10.36 -4.17 5.21
CA ILE A 239 -11.60 -3.47 4.86
C ILE A 239 -12.79 -4.41 5.01
N ASP A 240 -12.73 -5.63 4.45
CA ASP A 240 -13.81 -6.63 4.59
C ASP A 240 -14.09 -6.98 6.06
N PHE A 241 -13.06 -7.15 6.88
CA PHE A 241 -13.18 -7.37 8.33
C PHE A 241 -13.89 -6.21 9.02
N ILE A 242 -13.50 -4.96 8.72
CA ILE A 242 -14.15 -3.78 9.29
C ILE A 242 -15.62 -3.76 8.92
N ILE A 243 -15.95 -3.93 7.64
CA ILE A 243 -17.34 -3.89 7.15
C ILE A 243 -18.19 -4.98 7.82
N ARG A 244 -17.68 -6.20 7.95
CA ARG A 244 -18.37 -7.29 8.67
C ARG A 244 -18.54 -7.00 10.16
N SER A 245 -17.56 -6.34 10.77
CA SER A 245 -17.56 -6.04 12.21
C SER A 245 -18.49 -4.90 12.59
N VAL A 246 -18.74 -3.94 11.69
CA VAL A 246 -19.64 -2.80 11.97
C VAL A 246 -21.12 -3.10 11.73
N GLY A 247 -21.46 -4.16 10.99
CA GLY A 247 -22.85 -4.49 10.66
C GLY A 247 -23.49 -3.41 9.80
N ASP A 248 -24.58 -2.79 10.26
CA ASP A 248 -25.26 -1.69 9.55
C ASP A 248 -24.86 -0.29 10.03
N LYS A 249 -23.93 -0.18 10.99
CA LYS A 249 -23.49 1.12 11.50
C LYS A 249 -22.73 1.90 10.43
N PRO A 250 -22.91 3.23 10.35
CA PRO A 250 -22.03 4.10 9.58
C PRO A 250 -20.59 3.99 10.06
N VAL A 251 -19.63 4.00 9.12
CA VAL A 251 -18.21 3.81 9.41
C VAL A 251 -17.34 4.77 8.61
N ALA A 252 -16.39 5.41 9.29
CA ALA A 252 -15.27 6.11 8.68
C ALA A 252 -14.01 5.24 8.80
N ILE A 253 -13.45 4.82 7.67
CA ILE A 253 -12.24 4.01 7.59
C ILE A 253 -11.07 4.92 7.26
N ASN A 254 -10.14 5.09 8.18
CA ASN A 254 -8.91 5.83 7.96
C ASN A 254 -7.76 4.89 7.62
N MET A 255 -7.04 5.24 6.54
CA MET A 255 -5.86 4.56 6.04
C MET A 255 -4.73 5.59 5.92
N SER A 256 -3.88 5.66 6.95
CA SER A 256 -2.72 6.57 6.98
C SER A 256 -1.45 5.85 6.55
N ILE A 257 -1.54 5.14 5.43
CA ILE A 257 -0.51 4.27 4.85
C ILE A 257 -0.27 4.67 3.40
N GLY A 258 0.93 4.48 2.84
CA GLY A 258 1.17 4.86 1.43
C GLY A 258 2.42 4.23 0.81
N ARG A 259 2.33 4.00 -0.51
CA ARG A 259 3.35 3.47 -1.43
C ARG A 259 3.38 4.31 -2.72
N HIS A 260 4.32 4.00 -3.61
CA HIS A 260 4.53 4.79 -4.82
C HIS A 260 4.32 4.02 -6.13
N ALA A 261 4.35 2.68 -6.16
CA ALA A 261 4.25 1.97 -7.44
C ALA A 261 2.79 1.74 -7.86
N GLY A 262 2.46 2.16 -9.08
CA GLY A 262 1.16 1.97 -9.68
C GLY A 262 0.92 2.97 -10.82
N PRO A 263 -0.16 2.79 -11.60
CA PRO A 263 -0.49 3.70 -12.69
C PRO A 263 -1.08 5.04 -12.20
N HIS A 264 -1.59 5.09 -10.97
CA HIS A 264 -2.22 6.27 -10.35
C HIS A 264 -3.37 6.88 -11.17
N ASP A 265 -4.22 6.02 -11.72
CA ASP A 265 -5.37 6.39 -12.55
C ASP A 265 -6.69 5.80 -12.03
N GLY A 266 -6.70 5.28 -10.78
CA GLY A 266 -7.88 4.68 -10.15
C GLY A 266 -8.17 3.24 -10.57
N THR A 267 -7.27 2.59 -11.31
CA THR A 267 -7.52 1.26 -11.89
C THR A 267 -6.89 0.09 -11.15
N LEU A 268 -6.13 0.33 -10.07
CA LEU A 268 -5.65 -0.75 -9.21
C LEU A 268 -6.82 -1.51 -8.59
N LEU A 269 -6.62 -2.79 -8.27
CA LEU A 269 -7.70 -3.65 -7.78
C LEU A 269 -8.23 -3.17 -6.43
N ILE A 270 -7.37 -2.62 -5.57
CA ILE A 270 -7.75 -1.97 -4.31
C ILE A 270 -8.56 -0.69 -4.52
N GLU A 271 -8.18 0.17 -5.47
CA GLU A 271 -8.91 1.40 -5.81
C GLU A 271 -10.33 1.04 -6.29
N ARG A 272 -10.44 0.07 -7.21
CA ARG A 272 -11.74 -0.42 -7.69
C ARG A 272 -12.58 -1.08 -6.60
N ALA A 273 -11.95 -1.78 -5.66
CA ALA A 273 -12.65 -2.39 -4.52
C ALA A 273 -13.22 -1.32 -3.57
N ILE A 274 -12.46 -0.26 -3.31
CA ILE A 274 -12.90 0.89 -2.51
C ILE A 274 -14.02 1.64 -3.22
N ASP A 275 -13.88 1.92 -4.51
CA ASP A 275 -14.94 2.54 -5.34
C ASP A 275 -16.23 1.72 -5.29
N TRP A 276 -16.12 0.39 -5.45
CA TRP A 276 -17.28 -0.48 -5.32
C TRP A 276 -17.89 -0.41 -3.93
N LEU A 277 -17.08 -0.44 -2.87
CA LEU A 277 -17.53 -0.38 -1.49
C LEU A 277 -18.31 0.91 -1.19
N ILE A 278 -17.74 2.07 -1.50
CA ILE A 278 -18.36 3.36 -1.18
C ILE A 278 -19.68 3.58 -1.94
N VAL A 279 -19.80 3.04 -3.15
CA VAL A 279 -21.04 3.10 -3.95
C VAL A 279 -22.10 2.13 -3.43
N ASN A 280 -21.71 0.92 -3.01
CA ASN A 280 -22.65 -0.15 -2.68
C ASN A 280 -22.97 -0.26 -1.19
N ARG A 281 -22.30 0.52 -0.34
CA ARG A 281 -22.54 0.56 1.10
C ARG A 281 -22.74 1.99 1.62
N PRO A 282 -23.98 2.50 1.60
CA PRO A 282 -24.30 3.80 2.19
C PRO A 282 -23.87 3.90 3.66
N GLY A 283 -23.37 5.06 4.06
CA GLY A 283 -22.84 5.29 5.41
C GLY A 283 -21.38 4.85 5.59
N THR A 284 -20.67 4.49 4.52
CA THR A 284 -19.23 4.23 4.53
C THR A 284 -18.47 5.37 3.88
N VAL A 285 -17.43 5.87 4.56
CA VAL A 285 -16.41 6.76 3.99
C VAL A 285 -15.03 6.16 4.19
N VAL A 286 -14.18 6.26 3.18
CA VAL A 286 -12.77 5.87 3.24
C VAL A 286 -11.93 7.13 3.12
N VAL A 287 -11.03 7.33 4.09
CA VAL A 287 -10.14 8.50 4.19
C VAL A 287 -8.70 7.99 4.07
N GLN A 288 -8.02 8.41 3.02
CA GLN A 288 -6.68 7.98 2.66
C GLN A 288 -5.74 9.19 2.69
N SER A 289 -4.57 9.05 3.32
CA SER A 289 -3.57 10.13 3.33
C SER A 289 -2.93 10.31 1.94
N THR A 290 -2.58 11.57 1.60
CA THR A 290 -1.96 11.97 0.31
C THR A 290 -0.44 11.84 0.29
N GLY A 291 0.17 11.39 1.40
CA GLY A 291 1.57 10.98 1.44
C GLY A 291 2.56 12.12 1.55
N ASN A 292 3.78 11.76 1.96
CA ASN A 292 4.83 12.71 2.34
C ASN A 292 6.03 12.62 1.38
N TYR A 293 5.77 12.56 0.06
CA TYR A 293 6.81 12.19 -0.92
C TYR A 293 7.27 13.31 -1.86
N TYR A 294 6.74 14.53 -1.72
CA TYR A 294 7.11 15.67 -2.56
C TYR A 294 8.63 15.88 -2.67
N SER A 295 9.35 15.77 -1.54
CA SER A 295 10.81 15.98 -1.48
C SER A 295 11.65 14.70 -1.62
N ARG A 296 11.02 13.56 -1.97
CA ARG A 296 11.67 12.24 -2.01
C ARG A 296 12.29 11.88 -3.36
N ASN A 297 12.06 12.66 -4.41
CA ASN A 297 12.57 12.39 -5.77
C ASN A 297 12.23 10.98 -6.28
N VAL A 298 11.00 10.54 -6.04
CA VAL A 298 10.52 9.18 -6.38
C VAL A 298 9.64 9.14 -7.62
N HIS A 299 9.40 10.27 -8.26
CA HIS A 299 8.59 10.40 -9.47
C HIS A 299 9.36 11.12 -10.57
N MET A 300 9.30 10.60 -11.79
CA MET A 300 9.74 11.25 -13.02
C MET A 300 8.62 11.16 -14.04
N GLU A 301 8.45 12.18 -14.87
CA GLU A 301 7.46 12.19 -15.94
C GLU A 301 8.04 12.80 -17.21
N GLY A 302 7.43 12.50 -18.34
CA GLY A 302 7.83 13.11 -19.59
C GLY A 302 6.90 12.78 -20.75
N ARG A 303 7.29 13.27 -21.93
CA ARG A 303 6.65 12.96 -23.19
C ARG A 303 7.70 12.59 -24.22
N LEU A 304 7.72 11.32 -24.62
CA LEU A 304 8.61 10.78 -25.64
C LEU A 304 8.04 11.06 -27.04
N ARG A 305 8.91 11.16 -28.03
CA ARG A 305 8.54 11.21 -29.46
C ARG A 305 9.16 10.00 -30.15
N GLU A 306 8.60 9.63 -31.29
CA GLU A 306 9.17 8.58 -32.15
C GLU A 306 10.64 8.88 -32.49
N ALA A 307 11.46 7.83 -32.53
CA ALA A 307 12.91 7.88 -32.73
C ALA A 307 13.67 8.79 -31.74
N ARG A 308 13.08 9.11 -30.58
CA ARG A 308 13.75 9.81 -29.47
C ARG A 308 13.91 8.89 -28.28
N THR A 309 14.92 9.23 -27.49
CA THR A 309 15.32 8.50 -26.29
C THR A 309 15.22 9.40 -25.07
N ALA A 310 14.73 8.85 -23.97
CA ALA A 310 14.77 9.48 -22.65
C ALA A 310 15.51 8.58 -21.65
N LYS A 311 16.28 9.21 -20.76
CA LYS A 311 16.99 8.54 -19.67
C LYS A 311 16.36 8.91 -18.34
N LEU A 312 16.12 7.90 -17.51
CA LEU A 312 15.62 8.02 -16.15
C LEU A 312 16.73 7.59 -15.18
N PRO A 313 17.67 8.49 -14.84
CA PRO A 313 18.77 8.15 -13.96
C PRO A 313 18.33 8.17 -12.49
N PHE A 314 18.78 7.18 -11.74
CA PHE A 314 18.54 7.07 -10.31
C PHE A 314 19.76 6.48 -9.61
N ASN A 315 19.90 6.77 -8.32
CA ASN A 315 20.99 6.24 -7.51
C ASN A 315 20.45 5.13 -6.60
N LEU A 316 21.13 3.98 -6.56
CA LEU A 316 20.92 2.92 -5.58
C LEU A 316 21.96 3.06 -4.45
N PRO A 317 21.57 3.43 -3.22
CA PRO A 317 22.50 3.58 -2.11
C PRO A 317 23.11 2.25 -1.68
N ARG A 318 24.38 2.26 -1.23
CA ARG A 318 25.05 1.09 -0.65
C ARG A 318 24.34 0.50 0.58
N SER A 319 23.59 1.34 1.28
CA SER A 319 22.83 0.94 2.46
C SER A 319 21.49 0.30 2.12
N ASP A 320 21.05 0.30 0.86
CA ASP A 320 19.85 -0.43 0.47
C ASP A 320 20.19 -1.92 0.27
N THR A 321 19.75 -2.75 1.21
CA THR A 321 19.87 -4.20 1.13
C THR A 321 18.55 -4.87 0.75
N HIS A 322 17.59 -4.11 0.21
CA HIS A 322 16.27 -4.60 -0.16
C HIS A 322 16.10 -4.58 -1.68
N THR A 323 15.01 -5.19 -2.15
CA THR A 323 14.62 -5.08 -3.56
C THR A 323 14.16 -3.65 -3.84
N ALA A 324 14.70 -3.03 -4.90
CA ALA A 324 14.25 -1.73 -5.37
C ALA A 324 13.52 -1.88 -6.70
N THR A 325 12.38 -1.22 -6.86
CA THR A 325 11.57 -1.30 -8.09
C THR A 325 11.36 0.07 -8.68
N VAL A 326 11.61 0.19 -9.98
CA VAL A 326 11.23 1.35 -10.80
C VAL A 326 10.13 0.90 -11.76
N GLU A 327 8.94 1.48 -11.67
CA GLU A 327 7.84 1.22 -12.60
C GLU A 327 7.62 2.43 -13.49
N LEU A 328 7.49 2.21 -14.80
CA LEU A 328 7.15 3.21 -15.80
C LEU A 328 5.88 2.80 -16.53
N TRP A 329 4.88 3.67 -16.47
CA TRP A 329 3.57 3.51 -17.10
C TRP A 329 3.45 4.44 -18.30
N TYR A 330 2.92 3.92 -19.41
CA TYR A 330 2.73 4.66 -20.66
C TYR A 330 1.55 4.09 -21.46
N LYS A 331 1.02 4.85 -22.41
CA LYS A 331 -0.23 4.48 -23.10
C LYS A 331 -0.11 3.21 -23.94
N GLY A 332 -1.17 2.39 -23.90
CA GLY A 332 -1.28 1.13 -24.67
C GLY A 332 -1.12 1.28 -26.18
N ALA A 333 -1.39 2.47 -26.72
CA ALA A 333 -1.22 2.81 -28.13
C ALA A 333 0.24 3.05 -28.53
N ASP A 334 1.13 3.34 -27.58
CA ASP A 334 2.54 3.61 -27.85
C ASP A 334 3.37 2.32 -27.77
N ARG A 335 4.54 2.32 -28.43
CA ARG A 335 5.56 1.28 -28.33
C ARG A 335 6.90 1.93 -28.03
N PHE A 336 7.46 1.53 -26.89
CA PHE A 336 8.82 1.89 -26.49
C PHE A 336 9.72 0.65 -26.54
N VAL A 337 11.03 0.87 -26.50
CA VAL A 337 12.04 -0.13 -26.14
C VAL A 337 12.67 0.33 -24.85
N ALA A 338 12.92 -0.59 -23.92
CA ALA A 338 13.47 -0.31 -22.60
C ALA A 338 14.81 -1.03 -22.39
N GLN A 339 15.79 -0.30 -21.88
CA GLN A 339 17.09 -0.82 -21.47
C GLN A 339 17.43 -0.32 -20.06
N ALA A 340 17.79 -1.23 -19.16
CA ALA A 340 18.41 -0.88 -17.89
C ALA A 340 19.93 -0.87 -18.03
N ILE A 341 20.58 0.11 -17.40
CA ILE A 341 22.02 0.32 -17.42
C ILE A 341 22.51 0.36 -15.96
N GLY A 342 23.45 -0.53 -15.64
CA GLY A 342 24.07 -0.63 -14.32
C GLY A 342 25.28 0.30 -14.13
N PRO A 343 25.81 0.41 -12.89
CA PRO A 343 26.88 1.34 -12.54
C PRO A 343 28.22 1.06 -13.24
N ASP A 344 28.44 -0.18 -13.66
CA ASP A 344 29.63 -0.63 -14.41
C ASP A 344 29.44 -0.55 -15.93
N GLY A 345 28.30 -0.03 -16.40
CA GLY A 345 27.93 0.01 -17.81
C GLY A 345 27.31 -1.28 -18.36
N SER A 346 27.07 -2.28 -17.51
CA SER A 346 26.30 -3.47 -17.88
C SER A 346 24.89 -3.08 -18.32
N THR A 347 24.33 -3.80 -19.30
CA THR A 347 23.01 -3.48 -19.86
C THR A 347 22.12 -4.70 -19.99
N VAL A 348 20.82 -4.50 -19.85
CA VAL A 348 19.78 -5.50 -20.14
C VAL A 348 18.59 -4.82 -20.80
N SER A 349 18.03 -5.43 -21.83
CA SER A 349 16.85 -4.93 -22.53
C SER A 349 15.77 -6.03 -22.59
N ALA A 350 14.51 -5.62 -22.53
CA ALA A 350 13.37 -6.52 -22.70
C ALA A 350 12.47 -6.03 -23.84
N GLU A 351 12.25 -6.91 -24.82
CA GLU A 351 11.29 -6.66 -25.90
C GLU A 351 9.86 -6.55 -25.35
N PRO A 352 8.98 -5.77 -26.00
CA PRO A 352 7.57 -5.67 -25.62
C PRO A 352 6.92 -7.05 -25.46
N GLY A 353 6.33 -7.30 -24.29
CA GLY A 353 5.71 -8.58 -23.92
C GLY A 353 6.65 -9.60 -23.26
N THR A 354 7.92 -9.25 -23.05
CA THR A 354 8.95 -10.17 -22.50
C THR A 354 9.55 -9.67 -21.19
N SER A 355 10.49 -10.44 -20.63
CA SER A 355 11.35 -10.00 -19.52
C SER A 355 12.76 -10.54 -19.70
N ALA A 356 13.76 -9.84 -19.19
CA ALA A 356 15.16 -10.24 -19.28
C ALA A 356 15.90 -9.96 -17.96
N PRO A 357 16.69 -10.92 -17.44
CA PRO A 357 17.55 -10.69 -16.29
C PRO A 357 18.89 -10.07 -16.68
N LEU A 358 19.43 -9.25 -15.78
CA LEU A 358 20.84 -8.88 -15.74
C LEU A 358 21.55 -9.80 -14.76
N LEU A 359 22.55 -10.54 -15.24
CA LEU A 359 23.32 -11.50 -14.44
C LEU A 359 24.73 -10.96 -14.19
N ASP A 360 25.30 -11.33 -13.04
CA ASP A 360 26.74 -11.14 -12.79
C ASP A 360 27.59 -12.22 -13.50
N ALA A 361 28.91 -12.14 -13.31
CA ALA A 361 29.86 -13.09 -13.88
C ALA A 361 29.70 -14.53 -13.35
N GLN A 362 29.00 -14.70 -12.23
CA GLN A 362 28.71 -15.98 -11.59
C GLN A 362 27.31 -16.51 -11.97
N GLY A 363 26.55 -15.77 -12.78
CA GLY A 363 25.20 -16.13 -13.21
C GLY A 363 24.11 -15.78 -12.19
N GLN A 364 24.42 -14.99 -11.16
CA GLN A 364 23.45 -14.52 -10.18
C GLN A 364 22.68 -13.32 -10.74
N GLU A 365 21.35 -13.31 -10.57
CA GLU A 365 20.49 -12.23 -11.04
C GLU A 365 20.64 -10.97 -10.18
N LEU A 366 21.18 -9.90 -10.76
CA LEU A 366 21.31 -8.58 -10.15
C LEU A 366 20.04 -7.74 -10.33
N ALA A 367 19.42 -7.85 -11.50
CA ALA A 367 18.21 -7.11 -11.84
C ALA A 367 17.38 -7.85 -12.89
N ARG A 368 16.13 -7.40 -13.09
CA ARG A 368 15.28 -7.88 -14.17
C ARG A 368 14.42 -6.75 -14.72
N VAL A 369 14.37 -6.64 -16.05
CA VAL A 369 13.44 -5.76 -16.75
C VAL A 369 12.25 -6.57 -17.20
N TYR A 370 11.06 -6.15 -16.80
CA TYR A 370 9.79 -6.64 -17.31
C TYR A 370 9.19 -5.60 -18.25
N HIS A 371 8.73 -6.02 -19.41
CA HIS A 371 8.07 -5.15 -20.36
C HIS A 371 6.70 -5.71 -20.72
N ARG A 372 5.70 -5.30 -19.96
CA ARG A 372 4.33 -5.78 -20.08
C ARG A 372 3.52 -4.84 -20.97
N LEU A 373 2.83 -5.41 -21.94
CA LEU A 373 1.85 -4.70 -22.74
C LEU A 373 0.43 -4.92 -22.21
N SER A 374 -0.40 -3.89 -22.36
CA SER A 374 -1.85 -3.93 -22.14
C SER A 374 -2.24 -4.54 -20.79
N ASP A 375 -1.96 -3.82 -19.70
CA ASP A 375 -2.50 -4.19 -18.39
C ASP A 375 -4.03 -4.32 -18.52
N PRO A 376 -4.62 -5.43 -18.07
CA PRO A 376 -6.03 -5.70 -18.27
C PRO A 376 -6.93 -4.70 -17.56
N ASN A 377 -6.42 -3.95 -16.58
CA ASN A 377 -7.24 -3.04 -15.79
C ASN A 377 -7.46 -1.68 -16.45
N ASN A 378 -6.47 -1.16 -17.19
CA ASN A 378 -6.54 0.16 -17.84
C ASN A 378 -6.10 0.18 -19.32
N GLY A 379 -5.52 -0.90 -19.83
CA GLY A 379 -4.99 -1.00 -21.19
C GLY A 379 -3.61 -0.36 -21.38
N ASP A 380 -3.03 0.24 -20.35
CA ASP A 380 -1.70 0.87 -20.41
C ASP A 380 -0.58 -0.17 -20.37
N ASN A 381 0.60 0.22 -20.83
CA ASN A 381 1.80 -0.58 -20.84
C ASN A 381 2.66 -0.28 -19.59
N LEU A 382 3.40 -1.27 -19.12
CA LEU A 382 4.27 -1.21 -17.94
C LEU A 382 5.68 -1.68 -18.30
N ILE A 383 6.69 -0.86 -17.98
CA ILE A 383 8.08 -1.29 -17.87
C ILE A 383 8.44 -1.29 -16.38
N ALA A 384 8.86 -2.43 -15.83
CA ALA A 384 9.31 -2.54 -14.45
C ALA A 384 10.76 -3.02 -14.40
N LEU A 385 11.64 -2.24 -13.79
CA LEU A 385 13.00 -2.64 -13.43
C LEU A 385 13.01 -3.06 -11.95
N VAL A 386 13.24 -4.33 -11.69
CA VAL A 386 13.35 -4.89 -10.34
C VAL A 386 14.82 -5.18 -10.06
N LEU A 387 15.41 -4.40 -9.16
CA LEU A 387 16.76 -4.58 -8.65
C LEU A 387 16.72 -5.47 -7.43
N ARG A 388 17.56 -6.50 -7.43
CA ARG A 388 17.60 -7.49 -6.36
C ARG A 388 18.51 -7.00 -5.22
N PRO A 389 18.41 -7.54 -3.98
CA PRO A 389 19.19 -7.07 -2.81
C PRO A 389 20.72 -6.95 -2.97
N MET A 390 21.34 -7.80 -3.79
CA MET A 390 22.77 -7.75 -4.11
C MET A 390 23.12 -6.96 -5.37
N ALA A 391 22.17 -6.23 -5.95
CA ALA A 391 22.47 -5.32 -7.06
C ALA A 391 23.56 -4.32 -6.63
N PRO A 392 24.57 -4.05 -7.48
CA PRO A 392 25.63 -3.12 -7.14
C PRO A 392 25.07 -1.72 -6.91
N ALA A 393 25.44 -1.12 -5.78
CA ALA A 393 25.14 0.26 -5.47
C ALA A 393 25.85 1.21 -6.43
N GLY A 394 25.21 2.35 -6.73
CA GLY A 394 25.73 3.34 -7.64
C GLY A 394 24.65 3.91 -8.57
N ASP A 395 25.10 4.48 -9.67
CA ASP A 395 24.22 5.14 -10.63
C ASP A 395 23.65 4.12 -11.61
N TRP A 396 22.33 4.00 -11.61
CA TRP A 396 21.56 3.20 -12.54
C TRP A 396 20.77 4.13 -13.46
N SER A 397 20.34 3.61 -14.61
CA SER A 397 19.41 4.31 -15.48
C SER A 397 18.46 3.34 -16.15
N LEU A 398 17.18 3.72 -16.25
CA LEU A 398 16.25 3.14 -17.21
C LEU A 398 16.20 4.05 -18.43
N GLU A 399 16.55 3.53 -19.60
CA GLU A 399 16.49 4.22 -20.88
C GLU A 399 15.30 3.71 -21.69
N ILE A 400 14.48 4.64 -22.20
CA ILE A 400 13.35 4.35 -23.07
C ILE A 400 13.53 5.02 -24.43
N SER A 401 13.23 4.29 -25.50
CA SER A 401 13.28 4.79 -26.88
C SER A 401 11.94 4.57 -27.60
N GLY A 402 11.41 5.59 -28.26
CA GLY A 402 10.11 5.52 -28.93
C GLY A 402 10.22 4.89 -30.31
N THR A 403 9.49 3.81 -30.57
CA THR A 403 9.46 3.13 -31.87
C THR A 403 8.19 3.39 -32.67
N ASP A 404 7.05 3.51 -31.98
CA ASP A 404 5.77 3.93 -32.56
C ASP A 404 5.04 4.73 -31.46
N VAL A 405 4.81 6.03 -31.67
CA VAL A 405 4.39 6.93 -30.59
C VAL A 405 3.21 7.79 -31.02
N VAL A 406 2.06 7.57 -30.38
CA VAL A 406 0.81 8.30 -30.57
C VAL A 406 0.63 9.37 -29.48
N ASP A 407 0.70 8.99 -28.20
CA ASP A 407 0.56 9.90 -27.06
C ASP A 407 1.94 10.39 -26.61
N GLY A 408 2.80 9.44 -26.25
CA GLY A 408 4.16 9.64 -25.79
C GLY A 408 4.30 9.99 -24.31
N ARG A 409 3.20 10.30 -23.60
CA ARG A 409 3.25 10.57 -22.15
C ARG A 409 3.65 9.32 -21.39
N TRP A 410 4.52 9.51 -20.40
CA TRP A 410 4.92 8.46 -19.46
C TRP A 410 5.14 9.04 -18.07
N HIS A 411 4.90 8.20 -17.07
CA HIS A 411 5.21 8.45 -15.67
C HIS A 411 6.00 7.29 -15.12
N ALA A 412 6.97 7.58 -14.26
CA ALA A 412 7.81 6.58 -13.62
C ALA A 412 7.94 6.83 -12.13
N TRP A 413 7.81 5.78 -11.33
CA TRP A 413 7.89 5.83 -9.88
C TRP A 413 8.90 4.82 -9.35
N ILE A 414 9.62 5.21 -8.29
CA ILE A 414 10.43 4.28 -7.49
C ILE A 414 9.65 3.90 -6.24
N GLU A 415 9.42 2.59 -6.07
CA GLU A 415 8.67 2.08 -4.92
C GLU A 415 9.36 2.43 -3.59
N ARG A 416 8.54 2.74 -2.57
CA ARG A 416 8.96 3.09 -1.23
C ARG A 416 9.60 1.90 -0.52
N ASN A 417 10.87 2.02 -0.16
CA ASN A 417 11.49 1.13 0.83
C ASN A 417 11.28 1.68 2.24
N ALA A 418 10.23 1.22 2.93
CA ALA A 418 9.93 1.67 4.29
C ALA A 418 10.67 0.90 5.40
N ALA A 419 11.42 -0.15 5.06
CA ALA A 419 12.37 -0.79 5.99
C ALA A 419 13.64 0.07 6.18
N CYS A 420 14.03 0.87 5.18
CA CYS A 420 14.99 1.95 5.36
C CYS A 420 14.62 3.21 4.56
N PRO A 421 13.83 4.13 5.14
CA PRO A 421 13.43 5.39 4.49
C PRO A 421 14.59 6.33 4.12
N LYS A 422 15.78 6.11 4.70
CA LYS A 422 17.02 6.85 4.39
C LYS A 422 17.91 6.16 3.36
N CYS A 423 17.63 4.90 3.03
CA CYS A 423 18.45 4.08 2.15
C CYS A 423 17.83 3.84 0.78
N GLN A 424 16.65 4.40 0.51
CA GLN A 424 15.91 4.11 -0.72
C GLN A 424 16.58 4.67 -1.98
N ALA A 425 16.45 3.93 -3.08
CA ALA A 425 16.73 4.43 -4.43
C ALA A 425 15.90 5.69 -4.78
N MET A 426 16.55 6.69 -5.36
CA MET A 426 15.92 7.97 -5.72
C MET A 426 16.34 8.41 -7.12
N PHE A 427 15.42 9.00 -7.88
CA PHE A 427 15.76 9.70 -9.11
C PHE A 427 16.68 10.88 -8.79
N GLN A 428 17.48 11.28 -9.78
CA GLN A 428 18.34 12.45 -9.62
C GLN A 428 17.49 13.72 -9.34
N PRO A 429 17.84 14.58 -8.36
CA PRO A 429 17.00 15.72 -7.93
C PRO A 429 16.67 16.77 -9.01
N ASN A 430 17.47 16.85 -10.07
CA ASN A 430 17.26 17.72 -11.23
C ASN A 430 16.43 17.06 -12.34
N ARG A 431 16.08 15.78 -12.19
CA ARG A 431 15.28 14.98 -13.12
C ARG A 431 13.90 14.64 -12.56
N ALA A 432 13.80 14.47 -11.24
CA ALA A 432 12.53 14.19 -10.58
C ALA A 432 11.48 15.29 -10.82
N SER A 433 10.21 14.90 -10.97
CA SER A 433 9.12 15.86 -11.06
C SER A 433 8.96 16.61 -9.73
N ARG A 434 8.79 17.92 -9.83
CA ARG A 434 8.44 18.82 -8.72
C ARG A 434 7.01 19.32 -8.82
N LYS A 435 6.23 18.82 -9.78
CA LYS A 435 4.87 19.31 -10.04
C LYS A 435 3.84 18.44 -9.32
N THR A 436 4.07 17.14 -9.33
CA THR A 436 3.19 16.14 -8.75
C THR A 436 4.04 15.01 -8.19
N THR A 437 3.59 14.43 -7.09
CA THR A 437 4.28 13.30 -6.45
C THR A 437 3.75 11.97 -6.99
N THR A 438 2.44 11.85 -7.14
CA THR A 438 1.76 10.58 -7.47
C THR A 438 0.71 10.73 -8.57
N GLY A 439 0.44 11.92 -9.11
CA GLY A 439 -0.53 12.10 -10.22
C GLY A 439 -2.01 11.88 -9.85
N SER A 440 -2.32 11.36 -8.65
CA SER A 440 -3.68 11.26 -8.09
C SER A 440 -3.69 11.49 -6.57
N ILE A 441 -4.85 11.79 -5.97
CA ILE A 441 -5.04 11.94 -4.51
C ILE A 441 -4.78 10.64 -3.75
N CYS A 442 -4.84 9.51 -4.45
CA CYS A 442 -4.32 8.25 -3.97
C CYS A 442 -2.81 8.29 -4.22
N ASN A 443 -2.01 8.40 -3.16
CA ASN A 443 -0.75 7.65 -3.16
C ASN A 443 -1.08 6.27 -3.67
N ALA A 444 -0.25 5.66 -4.52
CA ALA A 444 -0.45 4.26 -4.87
C ALA A 444 -0.77 3.49 -3.58
N MET A 445 -2.08 3.26 -3.41
CA MET A 445 -2.67 2.33 -2.49
C MET A 445 -2.33 0.99 -3.02
#